data_AF-A0A7V9Z873-F1
#
_entry.id   AF-A0A7V9Z873-F1
#
_cell.length_a   1.000
_cell.length_b   1.000
_cell.length_c   1.000
_cell.angle_alpha   90.00
_cell.angle_beta   90.00
_cell.angle_gamma   90.00
#
_symmetry.space_group_name_H-M   'P 1'
#
loop_
_entity.id
_entity.type
_entity.pdbx_description
1 polymer ?
#
loop_
_entity_poly.entity_id
_entity_poly.type
_entity_poly.pdbx_seq_one_letter_code
_entity_poly.pdbx_strand_id
1 'polypeptide(L)'
;MVIENIQLRQQHDTDRRFNRLTHHFKKKKLTETILRRGLRLGVRIKKVNPAYTSVIGRFKYMKKYGLSVHESAAFVIGRRGLGYRERLPKELIDTIKAKVKRHLIAVLGSMEESYKQSKSGKKQRQYLGMMLKKIENFKFKEEHEWSLWNMFHKFCWLNQYQIQLKEV
;
A
#
# COMPACT_ATOMS: atom_id res chain seq x y z
N MET A 1 -22.84 -2.10 -6.38
CA MET A 1 -21.80 -2.69 -5.50
C MET A 1 -20.41 -2.49 -6.09
N VAL A 2 -19.39 -2.31 -5.26
CA VAL A 2 -18.00 -2.09 -5.71
C VAL A 2 -17.10 -3.14 -5.08
N ILE A 3 -16.19 -3.72 -5.86
CA ILE A 3 -15.23 -4.72 -5.41
C ILE A 3 -13.83 -4.44 -5.94
N GLU A 4 -12.82 -4.91 -5.25
CA GLU A 4 -11.44 -4.82 -5.71
C GLU A 4 -11.13 -5.80 -6.83
N ASN A 5 -10.30 -5.37 -7.78
CA ASN A 5 -9.74 -6.20 -8.82
C ASN A 5 -8.37 -6.78 -8.41
N ILE A 6 -8.31 -7.52 -7.31
CA ILE A 6 -7.07 -8.19 -6.88
C ILE A 6 -6.86 -9.44 -7.73
N GLN A 7 -5.68 -9.53 -8.33
CA GLN A 7 -5.18 -10.73 -8.99
C GLN A 7 -4.15 -11.40 -8.09
N LEU A 8 -4.48 -12.58 -7.56
CA LEU A 8 -3.53 -13.45 -6.87
C LEU A 8 -3.08 -14.52 -7.88
N ARG A 9 -1.95 -14.29 -8.54
CA ARG A 9 -1.37 -15.29 -9.46
C ARG A 9 -0.62 -16.31 -8.63
N GLN A 10 -1.08 -17.57 -8.62
CA GLN A 10 -0.28 -18.66 -8.09
C GLN A 10 0.90 -18.88 -9.03
N GLN A 11 2.11 -18.73 -8.52
CA GLN A 11 3.34 -19.01 -9.25
C GLN A 11 3.85 -20.36 -8.75
N HIS A 12 3.26 -21.45 -9.25
CA HIS A 12 3.43 -22.81 -8.72
C HIS A 12 4.89 -23.21 -8.47
N ASP A 13 5.83 -22.72 -9.30
CA ASP A 13 7.25 -23.07 -9.20
C ASP A 13 8.14 -22.04 -8.48
N THR A 14 7.73 -20.78 -8.36
CA THR A 14 8.66 -19.67 -8.05
C THR A 14 8.61 -19.19 -6.59
N ASP A 15 7.45 -19.29 -5.92
CA ASP A 15 7.31 -18.83 -4.53
C ASP A 15 6.46 -19.79 -3.67
N ARG A 16 7.14 -20.78 -3.08
CA ARG A 16 6.52 -21.79 -2.20
C ARG A 16 5.78 -21.17 -1.00
N ARG A 17 6.29 -20.07 -0.43
CA ARG A 17 5.68 -19.44 0.75
C ARG A 17 4.38 -18.75 0.38
N PHE A 18 4.40 -17.96 -0.68
CA PHE A 18 3.20 -17.29 -1.19
C PHE A 18 2.15 -18.29 -1.67
N ASN A 19 2.57 -19.36 -2.35
CA ASN A 19 1.67 -20.42 -2.78
C ASN A 19 0.96 -21.07 -1.59
N ARG A 20 1.70 -21.43 -0.52
CA ARG A 20 1.09 -21.99 0.70
C ARG A 20 0.04 -21.05 1.32
N LEU A 21 0.36 -19.76 1.40
CA LEU A 21 -0.56 -18.75 1.96
C LEU A 21 -1.82 -18.57 1.09
N THR A 22 -1.69 -18.66 -0.22
CA THR A 22 -2.80 -18.38 -1.15
C THR A 22 -3.56 -19.63 -1.59
N HIS A 23 -3.04 -20.82 -1.33
CA HIS A 23 -3.63 -22.10 -1.77
C HIS A 23 -5.07 -22.28 -1.28
N HIS A 24 -5.34 -21.92 -0.02
CA HIS A 24 -6.70 -22.03 0.55
C HIS A 24 -7.62 -20.88 0.12
N PHE A 25 -7.08 -19.76 -0.35
CA PHE A 25 -7.88 -18.57 -0.65
C PHE A 25 -8.36 -18.56 -2.10
N LYS A 26 -9.53 -19.17 -2.34
CA LYS A 26 -10.18 -19.26 -3.68
C LYS A 26 -10.85 -17.95 -4.11
N LYS A 27 -10.08 -16.85 -4.17
CA LYS A 27 -10.59 -15.51 -4.48
C LYS A 27 -11.34 -15.41 -5.81
N LYS A 28 -10.81 -16.07 -6.86
CA LYS A 28 -11.42 -16.08 -8.20
C LYS A 28 -12.85 -16.61 -8.13
N LYS A 29 -13.04 -17.78 -7.52
CA LYS A 29 -14.35 -18.41 -7.31
C LYS A 29 -15.30 -17.52 -6.51
N LEU A 30 -14.82 -16.92 -5.42
CA LEU A 30 -15.62 -15.97 -4.63
C LEU A 30 -16.09 -14.79 -5.47
N THR A 31 -15.17 -14.18 -6.22
CA THR A 31 -15.45 -12.99 -7.05
C THR A 31 -16.42 -13.32 -8.18
N GLU A 32 -16.23 -14.45 -8.85
CA GLU A 32 -17.15 -14.95 -9.90
C GLU A 32 -18.53 -15.26 -9.36
N THR A 33 -18.62 -15.84 -8.16
CA THR A 33 -19.91 -16.14 -7.52
C THR A 33 -20.67 -14.86 -7.20
N ILE A 34 -19.98 -13.86 -6.63
CA ILE A 34 -20.54 -12.52 -6.37
C ILE A 34 -21.02 -11.88 -7.68
N LEU A 35 -20.20 -11.93 -8.74
CA LEU A 35 -20.55 -11.38 -10.06
C LEU A 35 -21.81 -12.05 -10.63
N ARG A 36 -21.85 -13.38 -10.64
CA ARG A 36 -23.00 -14.16 -11.14
C ARG A 36 -24.27 -13.92 -10.33
N ARG A 37 -24.15 -13.79 -9.00
CA ARG A 37 -25.31 -13.49 -8.15
C ARG A 37 -25.79 -12.05 -8.34
N GLY A 38 -24.88 -11.09 -8.41
CA GLY A 38 -25.21 -9.69 -8.69
C GLY A 38 -25.94 -9.53 -10.02
N LEU A 39 -25.46 -10.18 -11.08
CA LEU A 39 -26.11 -10.16 -12.38
C LEU A 39 -27.54 -10.70 -12.32
N ARG A 40 -27.76 -11.85 -11.66
CA ARG A 40 -29.09 -12.46 -11.49
C ARG A 40 -30.07 -11.58 -10.69
N LEU A 41 -29.55 -10.76 -9.78
CA LEU A 41 -30.36 -9.87 -8.94
C LEU A 41 -30.45 -8.43 -9.50
N GLY A 42 -29.95 -8.17 -10.71
CA GLY A 42 -29.93 -6.82 -11.29
C GLY A 42 -28.97 -5.83 -10.60
N VAL A 43 -28.04 -6.33 -9.77
CA VAL A 43 -27.08 -5.49 -9.05
C VAL A 43 -25.82 -5.27 -9.90
N ARG A 44 -25.57 -4.01 -10.27
CA ARG A 44 -24.34 -3.62 -10.98
C ARG A 44 -23.11 -3.74 -10.07
N ILE A 45 -22.09 -4.46 -10.54
CA ILE A 45 -20.82 -4.63 -9.83
C ILE A 45 -19.70 -3.92 -10.59
N LYS A 46 -19.02 -2.99 -9.91
CA LYS A 46 -17.85 -2.26 -10.44
C LYS A 46 -16.56 -2.78 -9.82
N LYS A 47 -15.61 -3.16 -10.65
CA LYS A 47 -14.25 -3.53 -10.21
C LYS A 47 -13.36 -2.28 -10.14
N VAL A 48 -12.59 -2.13 -9.07
CA VAL A 48 -11.66 -1.00 -8.88
C VAL A 48 -10.23 -1.48 -8.65
N ASN A 49 -9.25 -0.60 -8.92
CA ASN A 49 -7.85 -0.87 -8.61
C ASN A 49 -7.70 -1.22 -7.12
N PRO A 50 -7.03 -2.32 -6.74
CA PRO A 50 -6.84 -2.72 -5.34
C PRO A 50 -5.64 -2.06 -4.64
N ALA A 51 -4.80 -1.32 -5.36
CA ALA A 51 -3.51 -0.87 -4.83
C ALA A 51 -3.67 -0.07 -3.53
N TYR A 52 -3.00 -0.52 -2.47
CA TYR A 52 -2.91 0.15 -1.16
C TYR A 52 -4.24 0.47 -0.46
N THR A 53 -5.36 -0.17 -0.78
CA THR A 53 -6.66 0.13 -0.13
C THR A 53 -6.62 0.05 1.39
N SER A 54 -6.00 -1.00 1.94
CA SER A 54 -5.82 -1.18 3.39
C SER A 54 -4.85 -0.17 4.01
N VAL A 55 -3.78 0.19 3.29
CA VAL A 55 -2.80 1.19 3.74
C VAL A 55 -3.44 2.58 3.77
N ILE A 56 -4.16 2.95 2.70
CA ILE A 56 -4.87 4.21 2.60
C ILE A 56 -5.96 4.29 3.67
N GLY A 57 -6.76 3.23 3.83
CA GLY A 57 -7.79 3.16 4.86
C GLY A 57 -7.22 3.42 6.24
N ARG A 58 -6.16 2.68 6.59
CA ARG A 58 -5.46 2.77 7.87
C ARG A 58 -4.92 4.18 8.16
N PHE A 59 -4.18 4.78 7.23
CA PHE A 59 -3.51 6.05 7.49
C PHE A 59 -4.37 7.30 7.26
N LYS A 60 -5.39 7.21 6.39
CA LYS A 60 -6.19 8.39 5.98
C LYS A 60 -7.55 8.47 6.66
N TYR A 61 -8.21 7.34 6.89
CA TYR A 61 -9.63 7.32 7.25
C TYR A 61 -9.91 6.71 8.61
N MET A 62 -9.03 5.83 9.10
CA MET A 62 -9.21 5.13 10.38
C MET A 62 -9.34 6.11 11.56
N LYS A 63 -8.35 7.00 11.75
CA LYS A 63 -8.40 8.04 12.80
C LYS A 63 -9.52 9.04 12.57
N LYS A 64 -9.74 9.44 11.31
CA LYS A 64 -10.69 10.50 10.96
C LYS A 64 -12.14 10.12 11.26
N TYR A 65 -12.49 8.85 11.05
CA TYR A 65 -13.87 8.37 11.15
C TYR A 65 -14.06 7.31 12.25
N GLY A 66 -13.06 7.02 13.07
CA GLY A 66 -13.15 6.00 14.12
C GLY A 66 -13.39 4.58 13.59
N LEU A 67 -12.98 4.29 12.35
CA LEU A 67 -13.24 3.02 11.69
C LEU A 67 -12.19 1.96 12.06
N SER A 68 -12.52 0.69 11.90
CA SER A 68 -11.53 -0.40 11.87
C SER A 68 -10.69 -0.36 10.59
N VAL A 69 -9.60 -1.13 10.55
CA VAL A 69 -8.76 -1.27 9.34
C VAL A 69 -9.57 -1.84 8.16
N HIS A 70 -10.51 -2.75 8.43
CA HIS A 70 -11.33 -3.38 7.39
C HIS A 70 -12.41 -2.45 6.86
N GLU A 71 -13.13 -1.75 7.74
CA GLU A 71 -14.13 -0.76 7.35
C GLU A 71 -13.50 0.40 6.60
N SER A 72 -12.35 0.89 7.06
CA SER A 72 -11.63 1.96 6.36
C SER A 72 -11.12 1.51 4.98
N ALA A 73 -10.71 0.24 4.81
CA ALA A 73 -10.40 -0.30 3.49
C ALA A 73 -11.65 -0.39 2.59
N ALA A 74 -12.77 -0.85 3.13
CA ALA A 74 -14.05 -0.89 2.42
C ALA A 74 -14.50 0.52 1.98
N PHE A 75 -14.31 1.52 2.85
CA PHE A 75 -14.56 2.91 2.56
C PHE A 75 -13.73 3.42 1.37
N VAL A 76 -12.43 3.08 1.31
CA VAL A 76 -11.56 3.40 0.16
C VAL A 76 -12.09 2.75 -1.14
N ILE A 77 -12.52 1.49 -1.08
CA ILE A 77 -13.07 0.78 -2.24
C ILE A 77 -14.32 1.49 -2.74
N GLY A 78 -15.23 1.87 -1.84
CA GLY A 78 -16.44 2.63 -2.17
C GLY A 78 -16.11 3.97 -2.83
N ARG A 79 -15.18 4.74 -2.25
CA ARG A 79 -14.71 6.02 -2.81
C ARG A 79 -14.15 5.88 -4.21
N ARG A 80 -13.33 4.85 -4.48
CA ARG A 80 -12.84 4.55 -5.83
C ARG A 80 -13.96 4.18 -6.79
N GLY A 81 -14.99 3.48 -6.29
CA GLY A 81 -16.19 3.18 -7.05
C GLY A 81 -16.91 4.44 -7.54
N LEU A 82 -16.94 5.49 -6.71
CA LEU A 82 -17.49 6.80 -7.03
C LEU A 82 -16.55 7.70 -7.87
N GLY A 83 -15.32 7.26 -8.16
CA GLY A 83 -14.36 8.00 -8.97
C GLY A 83 -13.41 8.93 -8.19
N TYR A 84 -13.43 8.90 -6.86
CA TYR A 84 -12.49 9.68 -6.06
C TYR A 84 -11.06 9.15 -6.16
N ARG A 85 -10.10 10.07 -6.24
CA ARG A 85 -8.66 9.77 -6.19
C ARG A 85 -8.16 9.76 -4.75
N GLU A 86 -7.30 8.80 -4.40
CA GLU A 86 -6.77 8.66 -3.04
C GLU A 86 -5.47 9.45 -2.83
N ARG A 87 -5.52 10.77 -3.02
CA ARG A 87 -4.39 11.67 -2.76
C ARG A 87 -3.93 11.58 -1.29
N LEU A 88 -2.64 11.76 -1.03
CA LEU A 88 -2.12 11.91 0.32
C LEU A 88 -2.52 13.29 0.89
N PRO A 89 -3.03 13.36 2.13
CA PRO A 89 -3.14 14.61 2.87
C PRO A 89 -1.78 15.27 3.11
N LYS A 90 -1.76 16.60 3.23
CA LYS A 90 -0.53 17.40 3.51
C LYS A 90 0.18 16.90 4.77
N GLU A 91 -0.55 16.64 5.85
CA GLU A 91 -0.02 16.12 7.12
C GLU A 91 0.79 14.82 6.94
N LEU A 92 0.33 13.91 6.07
CA LEU A 92 1.05 12.66 5.78
C LEU A 92 2.31 12.92 4.95
N ILE A 93 2.27 13.89 4.04
CA ILE A 93 3.45 14.30 3.25
C ILE A 93 4.51 14.91 4.17
N ASP A 94 4.10 15.77 5.09
CA ASP A 94 5.00 16.39 6.07
C ASP A 94 5.62 15.32 6.98
N THR A 95 4.83 14.30 7.36
CA THR A 95 5.33 13.14 8.09
C THR A 95 6.38 12.36 7.29
N ILE A 96 6.19 12.16 5.98
CA ILE A 96 7.20 11.53 5.12
C ILE A 96 8.48 12.37 5.09
N LYS A 97 8.35 13.68 4.82
CA LYS A 97 9.51 14.59 4.72
C LYS A 97 10.28 14.69 6.03
N ALA A 98 9.58 14.72 7.16
CA ALA A 98 10.19 14.84 8.47
C ALA A 98 10.72 13.51 8.99
N LYS A 99 9.90 12.47 9.07
CA LYS A 99 10.28 11.21 9.74
C LYS A 99 10.94 10.21 8.78
N VAL A 100 10.30 9.93 7.65
CA VAL A 100 10.78 8.90 6.71
C VAL A 100 12.10 9.31 6.06
N LYS A 101 12.26 10.59 5.65
CA LYS A 101 13.53 11.08 5.10
C LYS A 101 14.70 10.85 6.06
N ARG A 102 14.55 11.26 7.33
CA ARG A 102 15.58 11.08 8.37
C ARG A 102 15.91 9.60 8.58
N HIS A 103 14.89 8.76 8.66
CA HIS A 103 15.07 7.31 8.79
C HIS A 103 15.83 6.70 7.61
N LEU A 104 15.50 7.09 6.37
CA LEU A 104 16.20 6.60 5.18
C LEU A 104 17.67 7.01 5.16
N ILE A 105 17.99 8.24 5.59
CA ILE A 105 19.37 8.72 5.72
C ILE A 105 20.11 7.90 6.79
N ALA A 106 19.49 7.69 7.95
CA ALA A 106 20.07 6.89 9.02
C ALA A 106 20.37 5.45 8.57
N VAL A 107 19.41 4.79 7.91
CA VAL A 107 19.57 3.44 7.37
C VAL A 107 20.71 3.37 6.34
N LEU A 108 20.84 4.37 5.46
CA LEU A 108 21.94 4.42 4.50
C LEU A 108 23.30 4.64 5.17
N GLY A 109 23.33 5.44 6.24
CA GLY A 109 24.54 5.71 7.02
C GLY A 109 24.99 4.51 7.87
N SER A 110 24.05 3.76 8.43
CA SER A 110 24.30 2.61 9.30
C SER A 110 24.55 1.29 8.54
N MET A 111 24.50 1.30 7.21
CA MET A 111 24.80 0.12 6.40
C MET A 111 26.28 -0.26 6.49
N GLU A 112 26.56 -1.54 6.76
CA GLU A 112 27.92 -2.09 6.73
C GLU A 112 28.53 -2.03 5.32
N GLU A 113 29.82 -1.72 5.24
CA GLU A 113 30.51 -1.55 3.96
C GLU A 113 30.64 -2.87 3.18
N SER A 114 30.83 -3.98 3.90
CA SER A 114 30.79 -5.35 3.37
C SER A 114 29.44 -5.65 2.69
N TYR A 115 28.33 -5.29 3.33
CA TYR A 115 26.99 -5.47 2.79
C TYR A 115 26.73 -4.57 1.58
N LYS A 116 27.18 -3.31 1.60
CA LYS A 116 27.04 -2.37 0.46
C LYS A 116 27.69 -2.90 -0.81
N GLN A 117 28.77 -3.67 -0.71
CA GLN A 117 29.47 -4.24 -1.85
C GLN A 117 28.74 -5.45 -2.45
N SER A 118 27.90 -6.14 -1.67
CA SER A 118 27.08 -7.26 -2.13
C SER A 118 26.06 -6.85 -3.21
N LYS A 119 25.64 -7.80 -4.07
CA LYS A 119 24.60 -7.55 -5.09
C LYS A 119 23.28 -7.09 -4.48
N SER A 120 22.93 -7.60 -3.28
CA SER A 120 21.69 -7.23 -2.58
C SER A 120 21.77 -5.83 -2.00
N GLY A 121 22.87 -5.51 -1.31
CA GLY A 121 23.09 -4.18 -0.73
C GLY A 121 23.15 -3.07 -1.78
N LYS A 122 23.77 -3.32 -2.95
CA LYS A 122 23.74 -2.36 -4.08
C LYS A 122 22.31 -2.06 -4.53
N LYS A 123 21.47 -3.08 -4.71
CA LYS A 123 20.06 -2.91 -5.09
C LYS A 123 19.27 -2.16 -4.02
N GLN A 124 19.46 -2.49 -2.74
CA GLN A 124 18.79 -1.81 -1.65
C GLN A 124 19.19 -0.33 -1.57
N ARG A 125 20.50 -0.03 -1.65
CA ARG A 125 21.00 1.35 -1.66
C ARG A 125 20.45 2.16 -2.83
N GLN A 126 20.42 1.59 -4.03
CA GLN A 126 19.83 2.23 -5.21
C GLN A 126 18.35 2.53 -4.98
N TYR A 127 17.60 1.56 -4.44
CA TYR A 127 16.19 1.72 -4.13
C TYR A 127 15.94 2.83 -3.08
N LEU A 128 16.67 2.81 -1.96
CA LEU A 128 16.55 3.85 -0.91
C LEU A 128 16.95 5.24 -1.44
N GLY A 129 18.02 5.32 -2.25
CA GLY A 129 18.44 6.56 -2.89
C GLY A 129 17.41 7.10 -3.87
N MET A 130 16.77 6.25 -4.67
CA MET A 130 15.66 6.64 -5.54
C MET A 130 14.47 7.17 -4.74
N MET A 131 14.17 6.57 -3.60
CA MET A 131 13.09 7.03 -2.72
C MET A 131 13.41 8.38 -2.08
N LEU A 132 14.64 8.60 -1.62
CA LEU A 132 15.08 9.89 -1.08
C LEU A 132 14.95 11.00 -2.13
N LYS A 133 15.48 10.79 -3.34
CA LYS A 133 15.33 11.74 -4.45
C LYS A 133 13.86 12.03 -4.73
N LYS A 134 12.99 11.02 -4.63
CA LYS A 134 11.56 11.20 -4.84
C LYS A 134 10.89 12.04 -3.74
N ILE A 135 11.31 11.90 -2.48
CA ILE A 135 10.82 12.73 -1.37
C ILE A 135 11.27 14.18 -1.54
N GLU A 136 12.51 14.40 -1.95
CA GLU A 136 13.09 15.74 -2.13
C GLU A 136 12.47 16.50 -3.30
N ASN A 137 12.31 15.81 -4.44
CA ASN A 137 11.72 16.40 -5.64
C ASN A 137 10.19 16.42 -5.62
N PHE A 138 9.56 15.93 -4.55
CA PHE A 138 8.10 15.90 -4.46
C PHE A 138 7.53 17.32 -4.35
N LYS A 139 6.96 17.78 -5.46
CA LYS A 139 6.05 18.94 -5.50
C LYS A 139 4.62 18.44 -5.31
N PHE A 140 3.83 19.17 -4.51
CA PHE A 140 2.42 18.85 -4.34
C PHE A 140 1.72 18.97 -5.71
N LYS A 141 1.26 17.84 -6.24
CA LYS A 141 0.55 17.76 -7.53
C LYS A 141 -0.87 17.30 -7.33
N GLU A 142 -1.71 17.59 -8.31
CA GLU A 142 -3.09 17.10 -8.38
C GLU A 142 -3.20 15.60 -8.69
N GLU A 143 -2.11 14.96 -9.10
CA GLU A 143 -2.13 13.56 -9.49
C GLU A 143 -1.84 12.60 -8.33
N HIS A 144 -2.31 11.37 -8.48
CA HIS A 144 -2.17 10.35 -7.46
C HIS A 144 -0.82 9.62 -7.58
N GLU A 145 0.00 9.71 -6.53
CA GLU A 145 1.34 9.13 -6.50
C GLU A 145 1.40 7.85 -5.64
N TRP A 146 1.29 6.68 -6.29
CA TRP A 146 1.37 5.37 -5.62
C TRP A 146 2.68 5.14 -4.85
N SER A 147 3.75 5.76 -5.31
CA SER A 147 5.08 5.64 -4.69
C SER A 147 5.14 6.17 -3.25
N LEU A 148 4.34 7.18 -2.91
CA LEU A 148 4.26 7.71 -1.54
C LEU A 148 3.49 6.75 -0.62
N TRP A 149 2.41 6.14 -1.11
CA TRP A 149 1.71 5.09 -0.36
C TRP A 149 2.59 3.87 -0.12
N ASN A 150 3.50 3.56 -1.06
CA ASN A 150 4.53 2.52 -0.86
C ASN A 150 5.49 2.87 0.29
N MET A 151 5.86 4.14 0.47
CA MET A 151 6.70 4.57 1.61
C MET A 151 6.01 4.27 2.93
N PHE A 152 4.74 4.63 3.06
CA PHE A 152 3.94 4.33 4.25
C PHE A 152 3.83 2.83 4.48
N HIS A 153 3.57 2.05 3.42
CA HIS A 153 3.48 0.60 3.54
C HIS A 153 4.76 -0.05 4.06
N LYS A 154 5.93 0.42 3.59
CA LYS A 154 7.23 -0.15 3.94
C LYS A 154 7.75 0.34 5.27
N PHE A 155 7.82 1.65 5.48
CA PHE A 155 8.57 2.26 6.59
C PHE A 155 7.70 2.69 7.76
N CYS A 156 6.39 2.78 7.59
CA CYS A 156 5.51 3.26 8.63
C CYS A 156 4.57 2.15 9.10
N TRP A 157 4.22 2.23 10.37
CA TRP A 157 3.06 1.54 10.92
C TRP A 157 2.32 2.52 11.83
N LEU A 158 1.14 2.10 12.28
CA LEU A 158 0.24 2.97 13.02
C LEU A 158 -0.09 2.29 14.34
N ASN A 159 0.24 2.98 15.43
CA ASN A 159 0.03 2.55 16.81
C ASN A 159 -0.85 3.57 17.51
N GLN A 160 -2.01 3.17 18.05
CA GLN A 160 -2.95 4.09 18.71
C GLN A 160 -3.18 5.40 17.92
N TYR A 161 -3.37 5.30 16.59
CA TYR A 161 -3.53 6.43 15.66
C TYR A 161 -2.32 7.38 15.50
N GLN A 162 -1.16 7.02 16.03
CA GLN A 162 0.11 7.70 15.81
C GLN A 162 0.97 6.96 14.80
N ILE A 163 1.63 7.73 13.92
CA ILE A 163 2.51 7.17 12.89
C ILE A 163 3.90 6.93 13.51
N GLN A 164 4.28 5.66 13.55
CA GLN A 164 5.57 5.17 14.02
C GLN A 164 6.37 4.58 12.85
N LEU A 165 7.69 4.65 12.94
CA LEU A 165 8.58 4.01 11.97
C LEU A 165 8.70 2.53 12.30
N LYS A 166 8.83 1.68 11.29
CA LYS A 166 9.18 0.28 11.51
C LYS A 166 10.67 0.19 11.81
N GLU A 167 11.02 -0.60 12.81
CA GLU A 167 12.40 -0.99 13.05
C GLU A 167 12.89 -1.87 11.89
N VAL A 168 14.16 -1.67 11.51
CA VAL A 168 14.83 -2.35 10.39
C VAL A 168 15.59 -3.54 10.91
#